data_AF-A0A454VZX5-F1
#
_entry.id   AF-A0A454VZX5-F1
#
_cell.length_a   1.000
_cell.length_b   1.000
_cell.length_c   1.000
_cell.angle_alpha   90.00
_cell.angle_beta   90.00
_cell.angle_gamma   90.00
#
_symmetry.space_group_name_H-M   'P 1'
#
loop_
_entity.id
_entity.type
_entity.pdbx_description
1 polymer ?
#
loop_
_entity_poly.entity_id
_entity_poly.type
_entity_poly.pdbx_seq_one_letter_code
_entity_poly.pdbx_strand_id
1 'polypeptide(L)'
;MARTRRYQVAASGRWWDEEDNRWLPAGEVHAWEQGLNQTACGLSLHRSRLARFAAVGWSDVLPESGGAADAVRRVCPRCAAATGR
;
A
#
# COMPACT_ATOMS: atom_id res chain seq x y z
N MET A 1 7.75 -24.11 3.96
CA MET A 1 7.71 -22.95 3.04
C MET A 1 6.78 -21.92 3.64
N ALA A 2 7.30 -20.85 4.24
CA ALA A 2 6.46 -19.77 4.73
C ALA A 2 5.71 -19.20 3.52
N ARG A 3 4.36 -19.21 3.56
CA ARG A 3 3.58 -18.48 2.56
C ARG A 3 4.01 -17.03 2.68
N THR A 4 4.75 -16.51 1.69
CA THR A 4 5.02 -15.07 1.60
C THR A 4 3.66 -14.40 1.60
N ARG A 5 3.25 -13.84 2.74
CA ARG A 5 2.00 -13.10 2.85
C ARG A 5 2.10 -11.96 1.86
N ARG A 6 1.29 -12.03 0.80
CA ARG A 6 1.26 -10.99 -0.22
C ARG A 6 0.47 -9.83 0.33
N TYR A 7 1.19 -8.85 0.86
CA TYR A 7 0.61 -7.58 1.27
C TYR A 7 0.37 -6.72 0.04
N GLN A 8 -0.83 -6.14 -0.03
CA GLN A 8 -1.19 -5.09 -0.96
C GLN A 8 -1.17 -3.75 -0.24
N VAL A 9 -1.57 -2.71 -0.97
CA VAL A 9 -1.52 -1.35 -0.49
C VAL A 9 -2.91 -0.83 -0.15
N ALA A 10 -3.00 -0.19 1.02
CA ALA A 10 -4.08 0.72 1.35
C ALA A 10 -3.49 2.13 1.47
N ALA A 11 -4.05 3.12 0.79
CA ALA A 11 -3.50 4.48 0.75
C ALA A 11 -4.52 5.55 1.12
N SER A 12 -4.05 6.65 1.68
CA SER A 12 -4.91 7.81 2.00
C SER A 12 -5.37 8.58 0.77
N GLY A 13 -4.70 8.40 -0.37
CA GLY A 13 -5.01 9.05 -1.63
C GLY A 13 -4.78 8.14 -2.83
N ARG A 14 -5.17 8.63 -3.99
CA ARG A 14 -4.91 8.01 -5.28
C ARG A 14 -4.49 9.08 -6.29
N TRP A 15 -3.69 8.70 -7.27
CA TRP A 15 -3.32 9.56 -8.38
C TRP A 15 -3.43 8.76 -9.69
N TRP A 16 -3.65 9.48 -10.79
CA TRP A 16 -3.75 8.87 -12.12
C TRP A 16 -2.36 8.86 -12.75
N ASP A 17 -1.87 7.66 -13.06
CA ASP A 17 -0.64 7.46 -13.80
C ASP A 17 -0.97 7.44 -15.30
N GLU A 18 -0.42 8.40 -16.05
CA GLU A 18 -0.65 8.54 -17.48
C GLU A 18 0.20 7.57 -18.33
N GLU A 19 1.33 7.08 -17.80
CA GLU A 19 2.21 6.14 -18.50
C GLU A 19 1.60 4.73 -18.53
N ASP A 20 1.12 4.27 -17.38
CA ASP A 20 0.47 2.97 -17.19
C ASP A 20 -1.07 3.03 -17.36
N ASN A 21 -1.66 4.21 -17.54
CA ASN A 21 -3.12 4.44 -17.64
C ASN A 21 -3.92 3.79 -16.49
N ARG A 22 -3.45 3.96 -15.25
CA ARG A 22 -4.07 3.33 -14.07
C ARG A 22 -4.04 4.22 -12.84
N TRP A 23 -4.93 3.93 -11.89
CA TRP A 23 -4.92 4.57 -10.58
C TRP A 23 -3.88 3.94 -9.66
N LEU A 24 -2.93 4.75 -9.20
CA LEU A 24 -1.87 4.35 -8.27
C LEU A 24 -2.08 4.98 -6.88
N PRO A 25 -1.54 4.37 -5.81
CA PRO A 25 -1.65 4.89 -4.46
C PRO A 25 -0.88 6.21 -4.30
N ALA A 26 -1.43 7.12 -3.51
CA ALA A 26 -0.80 8.40 -3.18
C ALA A 26 -0.89 8.72 -1.69
N GLY A 27 -0.02 9.62 -1.22
CA GLY A 27 -0.02 10.11 0.15
C GLY A 27 0.59 9.09 1.13
N GLU A 28 -0.14 8.74 2.19
CA GLU A 28 0.32 7.77 3.17
C GLU A 28 -0.15 6.35 2.79
N VAL A 29 0.79 5.41 2.71
CA VAL A 29 0.53 4.01 2.36
C VAL A 29 0.72 3.08 3.54
N HIS A 30 -0.15 2.07 3.60
CA HIS A 30 -0.20 1.03 4.62
C HIS A 30 -0.28 -0.34 3.97
N ALA A 31 0.40 -1.30 4.59
CA ALA A 31 0.30 -2.68 4.18
C ALA A 31 -1.08 -3.21 4.55
N TRP A 32 -1.68 -3.96 3.65
CA TRP A 32 -3.01 -4.53 3.81
C TRP A 32 -3.03 -5.96 3.27
N GLU A 33 -3.62 -6.89 4.02
CA GLU A 33 -3.79 -8.28 3.58
C GLU A 33 -5.16 -8.47 2.94
N GLN A 34 -5.20 -9.11 1.77
CA GLN A 34 -6.43 -9.38 1.03
C GLN A 34 -7.43 -10.14 1.91
N GLY A 35 -8.68 -9.67 1.94
CA GLY A 35 -9.74 -10.26 2.75
C GLY A 35 -9.86 -9.71 4.18
N LEU A 36 -8.91 -8.90 4.65
CA LEU A 36 -9.05 -8.16 5.90
C LEU A 36 -9.67 -6.77 5.67
N ASN A 37 -10.36 -6.22 6.66
CA ASN A 37 -10.87 -4.84 6.63
C ASN A 37 -9.97 -3.88 7.41
N GLN A 38 -8.76 -4.32 7.75
CA GLN A 38 -7.75 -3.58 8.49
C GLN A 38 -6.37 -3.73 7.86
N THR A 39 -5.54 -2.70 8.03
CA THR A 39 -4.12 -2.69 7.67
C THR A 39 -3.30 -3.58 8.61
N ALA A 40 -2.08 -3.94 8.20
CA ALA A 40 -1.14 -4.70 9.00
C ALA A 40 -0.75 -3.98 10.32
N CYS A 41 -0.82 -2.64 10.36
CA CYS A 41 -0.59 -1.88 11.59
C CYS A 41 -1.84 -1.70 12.48
N GLY A 42 -2.98 -2.30 12.11
CA GLY A 42 -4.21 -2.32 12.91
C GLY A 42 -5.22 -1.21 12.60
N LEU A 43 -4.95 -0.32 11.64
CA LEU A 43 -5.92 0.69 11.21
C LEU A 43 -7.08 0.07 10.45
N SER A 44 -8.32 0.45 10.78
CA SER A 44 -9.50 0.06 10.01
C SER A 44 -9.60 0.87 8.71
N LEU A 45 -9.70 0.20 7.56
CA LEU A 45 -9.71 0.87 6.25
C LEU A 45 -10.81 1.93 6.13
N HIS A 46 -12.02 1.60 6.59
CA HIS A 46 -13.16 2.50 6.52
C HIS A 46 -13.00 3.72 7.45
N ARG A 47 -12.62 3.51 8.72
CA ARG A 47 -12.46 4.61 9.69
C ARG A 47 -11.32 5.54 9.32
N SER A 48 -10.24 5.00 8.75
CA SER A 48 -9.10 5.75 8.28
C SER A 48 -9.26 6.28 6.84
N ARG A 49 -10.41 6.06 6.20
CA ARG A 49 -10.70 6.46 4.82
C ARG A 49 -9.61 6.06 3.82
N LEU A 50 -9.04 4.87 3.99
CA LEU A 50 -8.00 4.35 3.12
C LEU A 50 -8.62 3.66 1.90
N ALA A 51 -8.18 4.04 0.71
CA ALA A 51 -8.51 3.38 -0.54
C ALA A 51 -7.68 2.10 -0.69
N ARG A 52 -8.28 1.06 -1.29
CA ARG A 52 -7.67 -0.27 -1.46
C ARG A 52 -7.10 -0.42 -2.86
N PHE A 53 -5.85 -0.86 -2.95
CA PHE A 53 -5.16 -1.09 -4.22
C PHE A 53 -4.72 -2.54 -4.29
N ALA A 54 -5.65 -3.42 -4.68
CA ALA A 54 -5.39 -4.86 -4.72
C ALA A 54 -4.42 -5.29 -5.83
N ALA A 55 -4.28 -4.45 -6.86
CA ALA A 55 -3.36 -4.66 -7.98
C ALA A 55 -1.93 -4.17 -7.69
N VAL A 56 -1.72 -3.44 -6.59
CA VAL A 56 -0.40 -2.85 -6.25
C VAL A 56 0.18 -3.63 -5.08
N GLY A 57 1.36 -4.22 -5.31
CA GLY A 57 2.10 -4.94 -4.28
C GLY A 57 2.70 -3.98 -3.27
N TRP A 58 2.89 -4.44 -2.04
CA TRP A 58 3.58 -3.64 -1.02
C TRP A 58 5.02 -3.25 -1.42
N SER A 59 5.70 -4.10 -2.19
CA SER A 59 7.03 -3.81 -2.73
C SER A 59 7.02 -2.59 -3.65
N ASP A 60 5.97 -2.42 -4.46
CA ASP A 60 5.92 -1.42 -5.52
C ASP A 60 5.79 0.02 -4.99
N VAL A 61 5.37 0.18 -3.73
CA VAL A 61 5.28 1.47 -3.03
C VAL A 61 6.48 1.76 -2.13
N LEU A 62 7.50 0.90 -2.15
CA LEU A 62 8.76 1.18 -1.47
C LEU A 62 9.57 2.18 -2.30
N PRO A 63 10.36 3.05 -1.65
CA PRO A 63 11.14 4.09 -2.34
C PRO A 63 12.08 3.53 -3.41
N GLU A 64 12.54 2.28 -3.26
CA GLU A 64 13.44 1.61 -4.18
C GLU A 64 12.81 1.12 -5.49
N SER A 65 11.47 1.04 -5.60
CA SER A 65 10.82 0.45 -6.78
C SER A 65 10.56 1.44 -7.93
N GLY A 66 10.37 2.73 -7.65
CA GLY A 66 9.93 3.72 -8.64
C GLY A 66 8.50 3.46 -9.17
N GLY A 67 7.90 4.45 -9.85
CA GLY A 67 6.55 4.37 -10.41
C GLY A 67 5.46 4.53 -9.35
N ALA A 68 5.01 3.42 -8.75
CA ALA A 68 3.94 3.46 -7.75
C ALA A 68 4.36 4.16 -6.44
N ALA A 69 5.67 4.40 -6.26
CA ALA A 69 6.22 5.18 -5.16
C ALA A 69 6.21 6.71 -5.40
N ASP A 70 6.02 7.19 -6.64
CA ASP A 70 6.24 8.60 -7.00
C ASP A 70 5.30 9.57 -6.28
N ALA A 71 4.03 9.20 -6.12
CA ALA A 71 3.08 9.99 -5.34
C ALA A 71 2.98 9.56 -3.86
N VAL A 72 3.79 8.58 -3.42
CA VAL A 72 3.82 8.11 -2.04
C VAL A 72 4.65 9.06 -1.21
N ARG A 73 3.98 9.82 -0.35
CA ARG A 73 4.63 10.77 0.57
C ARG A 73 5.16 10.10 1.82
N ARG A 74 4.51 9.03 2.27
CA ARG A 74 4.86 8.34 3.51
C ARG A 74 4.50 6.87 3.48
N VAL A 75 5.50 6.02 3.72
CA VAL A 75 5.27 4.60 4.01
C VAL A 75 5.13 4.43 5.52
N CYS A 76 4.03 3.82 5.98
CA CYS A 76 3.83 3.59 7.42
C CYS A 76 4.96 2.72 7.99
N PRO A 77 5.74 3.21 8.97
CA PRO A 77 6.90 2.49 9.50
C PRO A 77 6.51 1.20 10.22
N ARG A 78 5.33 1.16 10.87
CA ARG A 78 4.80 -0.04 11.52
C ARG A 78 4.46 -1.12 10.50
N CYS A 79 3.81 -0.74 9.39
CA CYS A 79 3.51 -1.66 8.30
C CYS A 79 4.79 -2.19 7.68
N ALA A 80 5.76 -1.33 7.40
CA ALA A 80 7.03 -1.76 6.83
C ALA A 80 7.83 -2.73 7.71
N ALA A 81 7.85 -2.49 9.03
CA ALA A 81 8.46 -3.42 9.97
C ALA A 81 7.70 -4.76 10.02
N ALA A 82 6.36 -4.73 9.96
CA ALA A 82 5.52 -5.92 10.01
C ALA A 82 5.57 -6.77 8.73
N THR A 83 5.79 -6.15 7.58
CA THR A 83 5.87 -6.86 6.29
C THR A 83 7.28 -7.31 5.94
N GLY A 84 8.26 -7.07 6.82
CA GLY A 84 9.63 -7.54 6.65
C GLY A 84 10.33 -6.86 5.47
N ARG A 85 10.27 -5.52 5.45
CA ARG A 85 11.22 -4.73 4.64
C ARG A 85 12.65 -5.24 4.86
#